data_AF-A0A493T574-F1
#
_entry.id   AF-A0A493T574-F1
#
_cell.length_a   1.000
_cell.length_b   1.000
_cell.length_c   1.000
_cell.angle_alpha   90.00
_cell.angle_beta   90.00
_cell.angle_gamma   90.00
#
_symmetry.space_group_name_H-M   'P 1'
#
loop_
_entity.id
_entity.type
_entity.pdbx_description
1 polymer ?
#
loop_
_entity_poly.entity_id
_entity_poly.type
_entity_poly.pdbx_seq_one_letter_code
_entity_poly.pdbx_strand_id
1 'polypeptide(L)'
;MAAGGSAPPLPPTSPRWRRGAARSSSPRHGGPKMAGGGEPAPGRVLEALELLLGQPAGPGERGGEAGPGPEGALRLETVLSNAAKLNERLRREPGWAALRGLRSAVLARAPELAAGAEEGEGEPGWAAACAVLALLLCLKERLLALAALPAAPAAVPGAPPPPAADTLSAAQGRALRRALGAAVGLGVAPYLPPGVGQRPGPPLPPPPPGVTRGARLRAATGALVELCQHPALGGPLLAHHLGLLLAGLCLGCPWTRVWVQHPRPGCPHHLRACFFQGLSEAERAQSREALQHILDRVYQPLAVRELLVLQGGPKQELTGVTLVRAPAWLRRLCGQLLSERLMRPSGVQAVVRGIMEGTGAGGTDAEAAAVDWRKCDAVAKILASCPQQCLSLEDYYKRVCPQILGLLHIQDKLTARQFQRVATTTLLTMAKEHPQLAEKYLLQPLLAPLLRCSDAAEIAAEDLSAGTVLVTEAELSSCVEDVLKVECRGV
;
A
#
# COMPACT_ATOMS: atom_id res chain seq x y z
N MET A 1 -27.03 -55.01 2.88
CA MET A 1 -27.52 -53.99 1.94
C MET A 1 -27.10 -52.61 2.44
N ALA A 2 -26.81 -51.70 1.52
CA ALA A 2 -26.31 -50.33 1.67
C ALA A 2 -24.77 -50.20 1.77
N ALA A 3 -24.24 -49.74 0.63
CA ALA A 3 -22.86 -49.63 0.23
C ALA A 3 -22.08 -48.49 0.92
N GLY A 4 -20.77 -48.70 1.05
CA GLY A 4 -19.80 -47.65 1.27
C GLY A 4 -19.53 -46.84 0.01
N GLY A 5 -19.24 -45.56 0.19
CA GLY A 5 -18.82 -44.63 -0.84
C GLY A 5 -17.77 -43.69 -0.27
N SER A 6 -16.50 -44.07 -0.41
CA SER A 6 -15.34 -43.22 -0.17
C SER A 6 -15.16 -42.29 -1.37
N ALA A 7 -15.27 -40.99 -1.16
CA ALA A 7 -14.97 -39.98 -2.18
C ALA A 7 -13.52 -39.52 -2.03
N PRO A 8 -12.69 -39.53 -3.10
CA PRO A 8 -11.30 -39.08 -3.04
C PRO A 8 -11.19 -37.55 -3.02
N PRO A 9 -10.11 -36.99 -2.44
CA PRO A 9 -9.91 -35.55 -2.35
C PRO A 9 -9.55 -34.94 -3.71
N LEU A 10 -10.22 -33.84 -4.06
CA LEU A 10 -9.94 -33.01 -5.23
C LEU A 10 -8.58 -32.27 -5.07
N PRO A 11 -7.74 -32.20 -6.11
CA PRO A 11 -6.48 -31.49 -6.05
C PRO A 11 -6.66 -29.96 -6.13
N PRO A 12 -5.74 -29.17 -5.56
CA PRO A 12 -5.79 -27.71 -5.61
C PRO A 12 -5.48 -27.18 -7.02
N THR A 13 -6.46 -26.48 -7.61
CA THR A 13 -6.33 -25.78 -8.88
C THR A 13 -5.52 -24.50 -8.71
N SER A 14 -4.24 -24.55 -9.09
CA SER A 14 -3.41 -23.36 -9.27
C SER A 14 -3.58 -22.83 -10.71
N PRO A 15 -3.89 -21.54 -10.95
CA PRO A 15 -3.79 -21.00 -12.29
C PRO A 15 -2.32 -20.78 -12.66
N ARG A 16 -1.80 -21.67 -13.50
CA ARG A 16 -0.52 -21.52 -14.20
C ARG A 16 -0.60 -20.33 -15.16
N TRP A 17 0.20 -19.31 -14.91
CA TRP A 17 0.58 -18.33 -15.92
C TRP A 17 1.22 -19.06 -17.11
N ARG A 18 0.52 -19.14 -18.24
CA ARG A 18 1.07 -19.65 -19.51
C ARG A 18 2.21 -18.73 -19.94
N ARG A 19 3.46 -19.15 -19.69
CA ARG A 19 4.59 -18.78 -20.55
C ARG A 19 4.43 -19.56 -21.85
N GLY A 20 4.12 -18.85 -22.95
CA GLY A 20 4.23 -19.40 -24.28
C GLY A 20 5.69 -19.74 -24.56
N ALA A 21 6.02 -21.03 -24.55
CA ALA A 21 7.28 -21.53 -25.05
C ALA A 21 7.22 -21.51 -26.59
N ALA A 22 7.87 -20.53 -27.21
CA ALA A 22 8.14 -20.55 -28.63
C ALA A 22 9.21 -21.61 -28.90
N ARG A 23 8.84 -22.65 -29.64
CA ARG A 23 9.79 -23.65 -30.14
C ARG A 23 10.64 -23.04 -31.24
N SER A 24 11.93 -23.35 -31.16
CA SER A 24 12.97 -23.07 -32.14
C SER A 24 12.65 -23.67 -33.52
N SER A 25 12.60 -22.82 -34.54
CA SER A 25 13.00 -23.19 -35.90
C SER A 25 13.47 -21.94 -36.66
N SER A 26 14.70 -22.03 -37.15
CA SER A 26 15.25 -21.23 -38.25
C SER A 26 15.84 -22.26 -39.24
N PRO A 27 16.13 -21.92 -40.53
CA PRO A 27 16.11 -20.60 -41.18
C PRO A 27 15.53 -20.62 -42.62
N ARG A 28 15.34 -19.44 -43.25
CA ARG A 28 15.88 -19.07 -44.59
C ARG A 28 15.42 -17.68 -45.06
N HIS A 29 16.31 -17.09 -45.88
CA HIS A 29 16.40 -15.73 -46.40
C HIS A 29 15.16 -15.09 -47.07
N GLY A 30 15.10 -13.76 -46.95
CA GLY A 30 14.63 -12.87 -48.02
C GLY A 30 13.42 -12.01 -47.68
N GLY A 31 13.62 -10.73 -47.31
CA GLY A 31 12.53 -9.76 -47.15
C GLY A 31 12.99 -8.46 -46.49
N PRO A 32 12.42 -7.29 -46.85
CA PRO A 32 13.16 -6.04 -46.95
C PRO A 32 13.38 -5.33 -45.60
N LYS A 33 14.48 -4.56 -45.59
CA LYS A 33 14.95 -3.67 -44.54
C LYS A 33 13.88 -2.59 -44.26
N MET A 34 12.99 -2.85 -43.30
CA MET A 34 12.07 -1.83 -42.77
C MET A 34 12.89 -0.79 -41.99
N ALA A 35 12.63 0.48 -42.31
CA ALA A 35 13.26 1.65 -41.74
C ALA A 35 13.21 1.63 -40.21
N GLY A 36 14.35 1.92 -39.58
CA GLY A 36 14.48 2.04 -38.14
C GLY A 36 13.66 3.21 -37.61
N GLY A 37 12.46 2.93 -37.11
CA GLY A 37 11.76 3.82 -36.19
C GLY A 37 12.37 3.65 -34.81
N GLY A 38 13.30 4.53 -34.44
CA GLY A 38 13.93 4.50 -33.10
C GLY A 38 12.88 4.59 -32.00
N GLU A 39 12.91 3.66 -31.05
CA GLU A 39 12.03 3.68 -29.88
C GLU A 39 12.21 5.00 -29.10
N PRO A 40 11.14 5.57 -28.51
CA PRO A 40 11.23 6.86 -27.86
C PRO A 40 12.09 6.76 -26.60
N ALA A 41 13.10 7.63 -26.47
CA ALA A 41 13.89 7.73 -25.24
C ALA A 41 12.98 8.08 -24.03
N PRO A 42 13.27 7.60 -22.81
CA PRO A 42 12.47 7.91 -21.62
C PRO A 42 12.37 9.43 -21.37
N GLY A 43 13.41 10.18 -21.78
CA GLY A 43 13.43 11.64 -21.76
C GLY A 43 12.31 12.27 -22.60
N ARG A 44 11.92 11.67 -23.73
CA ARG A 44 10.80 12.19 -24.56
C ARG A 44 9.45 12.03 -23.88
N VAL A 45 9.24 10.95 -23.13
CA VAL A 45 8.00 10.74 -22.38
C VAL A 45 7.91 11.75 -21.22
N LEU A 46 9.04 12.01 -20.56
CA LEU A 46 9.10 12.97 -19.46
C LEU A 46 8.99 14.42 -19.96
N GLU A 47 9.58 14.75 -21.10
CA GLU A 47 9.36 16.02 -21.82
C GLU A 47 7.85 16.21 -22.12
N ALA A 48 7.17 15.16 -22.59
CA ALA A 48 5.72 15.19 -22.81
C ALA A 48 4.93 15.47 -21.51
N LEU A 49 5.32 14.83 -20.41
CA LEU A 49 4.69 15.04 -19.09
C LEU A 49 4.93 16.46 -18.57
N GLU A 50 6.13 17.01 -18.76
CA GLU A 50 6.46 18.39 -18.40
C GLU A 50 5.70 19.40 -19.24
N LEU A 51 5.56 19.18 -20.55
CA LEU A 51 4.74 20.02 -21.43
C LEU A 51 3.26 19.98 -21.02
N LEU A 52 2.76 18.81 -20.61
CA LEU A 52 1.38 18.64 -20.16
C LEU A 52 1.11 19.36 -18.83
N LEU A 53 2.03 19.25 -17.87
CA LEU A 53 1.87 19.74 -16.49
C LEU A 53 2.54 21.10 -16.24
N GLY A 54 3.19 21.67 -17.25
CA GLY A 54 3.87 22.96 -17.18
C GLY A 54 2.89 24.10 -16.92
N GLN A 55 3.28 25.05 -16.07
CA GLN A 55 2.54 26.29 -15.92
C GLN A 55 2.93 27.27 -17.03
N PRO A 56 2.02 28.14 -17.48
CA PRO A 56 2.36 29.22 -18.39
C PRO A 56 3.37 30.13 -17.69
N ALA A 57 4.44 30.51 -18.40
CA ALA A 57 5.35 31.54 -17.90
C ALA A 57 4.55 32.84 -17.72
N GLY A 58 4.32 33.24 -16.47
CA GLY A 58 3.75 34.54 -16.17
C GLY A 58 4.76 35.63 -16.55
N PRO A 59 4.32 36.77 -17.10
CA PRO A 59 5.19 37.92 -17.29
C PRO A 59 5.42 38.57 -15.91
N GLY A 60 6.49 38.21 -15.19
CA GLY A 60 6.77 38.94 -13.94
C GLY A 60 7.82 38.43 -12.95
N GLU A 61 8.33 37.19 -13.02
CA GLU A 61 9.27 36.73 -11.98
C GLU A 61 10.72 36.66 -12.49
N ARG A 62 11.38 37.81 -12.41
CA ARG A 62 12.84 37.92 -12.45
C ARG A 62 13.32 38.15 -11.02
N GLY A 63 13.86 37.11 -10.39
CA GLY A 63 14.71 37.20 -9.20
C GLY A 63 13.96 37.36 -7.87
N GLY A 64 13.95 36.30 -7.06
CA GLY A 64 13.59 36.36 -5.64
C GLY A 64 13.33 34.97 -5.07
N GLU A 65 14.19 34.51 -4.19
CA GLU A 65 13.98 33.30 -3.39
C GLU A 65 12.75 33.50 -2.48
N ALA A 66 11.63 32.83 -2.81
CA ALA A 66 10.48 32.71 -1.95
C ALA A 66 10.08 31.24 -1.85
N GLY A 67 9.96 30.75 -0.61
CA GLY A 67 9.63 29.35 -0.30
C GLY A 67 8.24 28.91 -0.81
N PRO A 68 7.95 27.60 -0.83
CA PRO A 68 6.77 27.07 -1.48
C PRO A 68 5.50 27.36 -0.66
N GLY A 69 4.81 28.44 -1.01
CA GLY A 69 3.42 28.70 -0.61
C GLY A 69 2.40 27.90 -1.45
N PRO A 70 1.10 27.94 -1.10
CA PRO A 70 0.05 27.11 -1.71
C PRO A 70 -0.40 27.54 -3.12
N GLU A 71 0.42 28.29 -3.86
CA GLU A 71 0.11 28.81 -5.20
C GLU A 71 0.40 27.81 -6.35
N GLY A 72 0.85 26.59 -6.04
CA GLY A 72 1.19 25.53 -7.01
C GLY A 72 0.04 24.66 -7.50
N ALA A 73 -1.22 25.06 -7.34
CA ALA A 73 -2.37 24.26 -7.78
C ALA A 73 -2.45 24.18 -9.31
N LEU A 74 -2.29 22.98 -9.87
CA LEU A 74 -2.50 22.68 -11.29
C LEU A 74 -3.92 23.11 -11.71
N ARG A 75 -4.02 24.17 -12.53
CA ARG A 75 -5.30 24.60 -13.09
C ARG A 75 -5.72 23.66 -14.22
N LEU A 76 -6.92 23.08 -14.11
CA LEU A 76 -7.44 22.11 -15.07
C LEU A 76 -7.45 22.66 -16.51
N GLU A 77 -7.86 23.93 -16.68
CA GLU A 77 -7.88 24.61 -17.99
C GLU A 77 -6.50 24.68 -18.65
N THR A 78 -5.46 24.93 -17.86
CA THR A 78 -4.07 24.93 -18.34
C THR A 78 -3.66 23.54 -18.82
N VAL A 79 -3.99 22.49 -18.05
CA VAL A 79 -3.67 21.10 -18.41
C VAL A 79 -4.38 20.69 -19.70
N LEU A 80 -5.64 21.10 -19.89
CA LEU A 80 -6.38 20.83 -21.12
C LEU A 80 -5.79 21.57 -22.33
N SER A 81 -5.46 22.85 -22.19
CA SER A 81 -4.79 23.61 -23.25
C SER A 81 -3.45 22.98 -23.62
N ASN A 82 -2.67 22.57 -22.62
CA ASN A 82 -1.40 21.87 -22.82
C ASN A 82 -1.60 20.50 -23.48
N ALA A 83 -2.65 19.76 -23.11
CA ALA A 83 -2.99 18.48 -23.73
C ALA A 83 -3.31 18.64 -25.22
N ALA A 84 -4.09 19.65 -25.59
CA ALA A 84 -4.39 19.96 -26.99
C ALA A 84 -3.12 20.34 -27.78
N LYS A 85 -2.25 21.19 -27.19
CA LYS A 85 -0.95 21.54 -27.78
C LYS A 85 -0.05 20.32 -27.95
N LEU A 86 0.00 19.44 -26.95
CA LEU A 86 0.78 18.20 -26.99
C LEU A 86 0.25 17.24 -28.04
N ASN A 87 -1.08 17.09 -28.15
CA ASN A 87 -1.72 16.30 -29.20
C ASN A 87 -1.34 16.82 -30.59
N GLU A 88 -1.32 18.14 -30.78
CA GLU A 88 -0.95 18.72 -32.06
C GLU A 88 0.53 18.56 -32.39
N ARG A 89 1.42 18.73 -31.41
CA ARG A 89 2.85 18.42 -31.58
C ARG A 89 3.08 16.95 -31.90
N LEU A 90 2.40 16.06 -31.17
CA LEU A 90 2.44 14.62 -31.41
C LEU A 90 2.06 14.31 -32.85
N ARG A 91 1.08 15.00 -33.46
CA ARG A 91 0.65 14.82 -34.87
C ARG A 91 1.61 15.43 -35.89
N ARG A 92 2.06 16.67 -35.68
CA ARG A 92 2.82 17.45 -36.67
C ARG A 92 4.31 17.14 -36.69
N GLU A 93 4.92 16.86 -35.55
CA GLU A 93 6.38 16.75 -35.46
C GLU A 93 6.85 15.29 -35.68
N PRO A 94 7.75 15.02 -36.65
CA PRO A 94 8.24 13.66 -36.94
C PRO A 94 9.07 13.09 -35.78
N GLY A 95 9.76 13.95 -35.01
CA GLY A 95 10.53 13.55 -33.83
C GLY A 95 9.70 12.99 -32.67
N TRP A 96 8.37 13.05 -32.78
CA TRP A 96 7.40 12.54 -31.80
C TRP A 96 6.65 11.30 -32.30
N ALA A 97 6.91 10.83 -33.53
CA ALA A 97 6.21 9.69 -34.12
C ALA A 97 6.35 8.41 -33.29
N ALA A 98 7.53 8.17 -32.71
CA ALA A 98 7.78 7.01 -31.86
C ALA A 98 6.95 7.05 -30.55
N LEU A 99 6.83 8.23 -29.92
CA LEU A 99 5.98 8.42 -28.74
C LEU A 99 4.49 8.30 -29.10
N ARG A 100 4.09 8.83 -30.26
CA ARG A 100 2.73 8.68 -30.79
C ARG A 100 2.34 7.21 -30.94
N GLY A 101 3.22 6.42 -31.57
CA GLY A 101 3.03 4.98 -31.74
C GLY A 101 2.92 4.24 -30.40
N LEU A 102 3.85 4.53 -29.47
CA LEU A 102 3.80 3.95 -28.13
C LEU A 102 2.50 4.31 -27.38
N ARG A 103 2.08 5.57 -27.43
CA ARG A 103 0.83 6.03 -26.83
C ARG A 103 -0.38 5.33 -27.43
N SER A 104 -0.44 5.15 -28.75
CA SER A 104 -1.53 4.39 -29.38
C SER A 104 -1.56 2.93 -28.94
N ALA A 105 -0.39 2.28 -28.81
CA ALA A 105 -0.31 0.89 -28.35
C ALA A 105 -0.77 0.74 -26.89
N VAL A 106 -0.39 1.69 -26.02
CA VAL A 106 -0.84 1.74 -24.62
C VAL A 106 -2.36 1.95 -24.55
N LEU A 107 -2.91 2.90 -25.30
CA LEU A 107 -4.36 3.18 -25.29
C LEU A 107 -5.16 2.01 -25.88
N ALA A 108 -4.64 1.28 -26.87
CA ALA A 108 -5.27 0.08 -27.40
C ALA A 108 -5.40 -1.04 -26.35
N ARG A 109 -4.48 -1.10 -25.37
CA ARG A 109 -4.54 -2.05 -24.24
C ARG A 109 -5.43 -1.57 -23.09
N ALA A 110 -5.80 -0.29 -23.07
CA ALA A 110 -6.58 0.35 -22.01
C ALA A 110 -7.80 1.11 -22.59
N PRO A 111 -8.85 0.40 -23.03
CA PRO A 111 -9.97 1.00 -23.75
C PRO A 111 -10.74 2.05 -22.93
N GLU A 112 -10.82 1.89 -21.60
CA GLU A 112 -11.45 2.87 -20.71
C GLU A 112 -10.68 4.21 -20.67
N LEU A 113 -9.34 4.16 -20.78
CA LEU A 113 -8.50 5.37 -20.89
C LEU A 113 -8.58 5.98 -22.28
N ALA A 114 -8.62 5.15 -23.33
CA ALA A 114 -8.78 5.59 -24.72
C ALA A 114 -10.09 6.36 -24.90
N ALA A 115 -11.22 5.79 -24.45
CA ALA A 115 -12.53 6.43 -24.50
C ALA A 115 -12.57 7.76 -23.72
N GLY A 116 -11.80 7.89 -22.64
CA GLY A 116 -11.67 9.15 -21.90
C GLY A 116 -10.74 10.18 -22.54
N ALA A 117 -9.83 9.76 -23.41
CA ALA A 117 -8.86 10.62 -24.09
C ALA A 117 -9.37 11.18 -25.42
N GLU A 118 -10.41 10.58 -26.00
CA GLU A 118 -11.08 11.10 -27.20
C GLU A 118 -11.82 12.42 -26.87
N GLU A 119 -11.50 13.46 -27.64
CA GLU A 119 -12.05 14.82 -27.48
C GLU A 119 -13.50 14.84 -27.99
N GLY A 120 -14.49 15.03 -27.11
CA GLY A 120 -15.87 15.26 -27.59
C GLY A 120 -16.98 15.35 -26.55
N GLU A 121 -17.07 14.41 -25.59
CA GLU A 121 -18.28 14.28 -24.75
C GLU A 121 -18.00 14.03 -23.25
N GLY A 122 -16.73 14.12 -22.83
CA GLY A 122 -16.27 13.74 -21.50
C GLY A 122 -16.17 14.87 -20.47
N GLU A 123 -16.06 14.48 -19.19
CA GLU A 123 -15.69 15.40 -18.10
C GLU A 123 -14.24 15.89 -18.32
N PRO A 124 -13.96 17.21 -18.35
CA PRO A 124 -12.62 17.72 -18.66
C PRO A 124 -11.54 17.20 -17.70
N GLY A 125 -11.86 17.02 -16.42
CA GLY A 125 -10.97 16.43 -15.43
C GLY A 125 -10.54 15.00 -15.79
N TRP A 126 -11.47 14.20 -16.33
CA TRP A 126 -11.21 12.83 -16.75
C TRP A 126 -10.28 12.78 -17.97
N ALA A 127 -10.51 13.63 -18.96
CA ALA A 127 -9.67 13.67 -20.15
C ALA A 127 -8.22 14.05 -19.80
N ALA A 128 -8.03 15.03 -18.91
CA ALA A 128 -6.73 15.39 -18.38
C ALA A 128 -6.08 14.22 -17.62
N ALA A 129 -6.85 13.49 -16.78
CA ALA A 129 -6.34 12.31 -16.09
C ALA A 129 -5.90 11.21 -17.06
N CYS A 130 -6.69 10.91 -18.10
CA CYS A 130 -6.35 9.92 -19.12
C CYS A 130 -5.07 10.29 -19.87
N ALA A 131 -4.88 11.57 -20.22
CA ALA A 131 -3.67 12.04 -20.88
C ALA A 131 -2.41 11.81 -20.02
N VAL A 132 -2.48 12.14 -18.72
CA VAL A 132 -1.36 11.92 -17.78
C VAL A 132 -1.10 10.42 -17.58
N LEU A 133 -2.15 9.62 -17.34
CA LEU A 133 -2.03 8.17 -17.12
C LEU A 133 -1.46 7.44 -18.33
N ALA A 134 -1.90 7.81 -19.55
CA ALA A 134 -1.37 7.22 -20.78
C ALA A 134 0.13 7.48 -20.95
N LEU A 135 0.60 8.70 -20.65
CA LEU A 135 2.02 9.03 -20.69
C LEU A 135 2.83 8.31 -19.60
N LEU A 136 2.28 8.15 -18.39
CA LEU A 136 2.92 7.36 -17.34
C LEU A 136 3.05 5.88 -17.72
N LEU A 137 2.04 5.30 -18.37
CA LEU A 137 2.10 3.93 -18.90
C LEU A 137 3.11 3.82 -20.05
N CYS A 138 3.22 4.84 -20.91
CA CYS A 138 4.30 4.89 -21.92
C CYS A 138 5.68 4.91 -21.26
N LEU A 139 5.85 5.68 -20.17
CA LEU A 139 7.10 5.73 -19.43
C LEU A 139 7.43 4.36 -18.84
N LYS A 140 6.44 3.66 -18.27
CA LYS A 140 6.60 2.29 -17.76
C LYS A 140 7.11 1.34 -18.85
N GLU A 141 6.46 1.28 -20.00
CA GLU A 141 6.87 0.39 -21.10
C GLU A 141 8.31 0.70 -21.55
N ARG A 142 8.68 1.99 -21.57
CA ARG A 142 10.05 2.37 -21.91
C ARG A 142 11.06 1.94 -20.86
N LEU A 143 10.76 2.12 -19.58
CA LEU A 143 11.65 1.69 -18.51
C LEU A 143 11.80 0.17 -18.47
N LEU A 144 10.73 -0.58 -18.73
CA LEU A 144 10.80 -2.05 -18.88
C LEU A 144 11.68 -2.48 -20.06
N ALA A 145 11.56 -1.81 -21.21
CA ALA A 145 12.43 -2.08 -22.36
C ALA A 145 13.91 -1.81 -22.04
N LEU A 146 14.21 -0.73 -21.29
CA LEU A 146 15.57 -0.41 -20.85
C LEU A 146 16.10 -1.38 -19.79
N ALA A 147 15.26 -1.81 -18.85
CA ALA A 147 15.62 -2.81 -17.84
C ALA A 147 15.87 -4.21 -18.44
N ALA A 148 15.31 -4.50 -19.62
CA ALA A 148 15.57 -5.73 -20.35
C ALA A 148 16.90 -5.72 -21.12
N LEU A 149 17.54 -4.56 -21.28
CA LEU A 149 18.86 -4.48 -21.90
C LEU A 149 19.93 -5.05 -20.95
N PRO A 150 20.94 -5.75 -21.49
CA PRO A 150 22.04 -6.27 -20.68
C PRO A 150 22.74 -5.13 -19.93
N ALA A 151 23.01 -5.35 -18.64
CA ALA A 151 23.72 -4.37 -17.81
C ALA A 151 25.09 -4.07 -18.42
N ALA A 152 25.43 -2.77 -18.50
CA ALA A 152 26.73 -2.36 -18.97
C ALA A 152 27.82 -2.91 -18.03
N PRO A 153 28.91 -3.50 -18.57
CA PRO A 153 30.00 -3.98 -17.74
C PRO A 153 30.61 -2.84 -16.94
N ALA A 154 31.07 -3.13 -15.72
CA ALA A 154 31.79 -2.14 -14.92
C ALA A 154 33.02 -1.68 -15.69
N ALA A 155 33.18 -0.36 -15.82
CA ALA A 155 34.28 0.23 -16.59
C ALA A 155 35.66 -0.08 -16.00
N VAL A 156 35.72 -0.39 -14.69
CA VAL A 156 36.96 -0.69 -13.95
C VAL A 156 36.70 -1.82 -12.94
N PRO A 157 37.62 -2.80 -12.78
CA PRO A 157 37.54 -3.80 -11.72
C PRO A 157 37.52 -3.12 -10.33
N GLY A 158 36.49 -3.39 -9.53
CA GLY A 158 36.30 -2.83 -8.19
C GLY A 158 35.51 -1.51 -8.13
N ALA A 159 35.14 -0.91 -9.27
CA ALA A 159 34.20 0.21 -9.28
C ALA A 159 32.75 -0.28 -9.03
N PRO A 160 31.91 0.51 -8.36
CA PRO A 160 30.49 0.20 -8.25
C PRO A 160 29.87 0.08 -9.65
N PRO A 161 28.96 -0.89 -9.87
CA PRO A 161 28.32 -1.05 -11.16
C PRO A 161 27.60 0.24 -11.57
N PRO A 162 27.62 0.61 -12.86
CA PRO A 162 26.91 1.78 -13.33
C PRO A 162 25.43 1.68 -12.97
N PRO A 163 24.75 2.81 -12.71
CA PRO A 163 23.33 2.80 -12.42
C PRO A 163 22.57 2.16 -13.58
N ALA A 164 21.55 1.37 -13.25
CA ALA A 164 20.78 0.63 -14.24
C ALA A 164 20.13 1.58 -15.27
N ALA A 165 19.97 1.14 -16.52
CA ALA A 165 19.52 1.99 -17.63
C ALA A 165 18.10 2.58 -17.44
N ASP A 166 17.33 2.03 -16.50
CA ASP A 166 16.00 2.46 -16.08
C ASP A 166 16.02 3.45 -14.89
N THR A 167 17.19 3.87 -14.41
CA THR A 167 17.30 4.88 -13.36
C THR A 167 17.00 6.29 -13.88
N LEU A 168 16.14 7.01 -13.15
CA LEU A 168 15.75 8.38 -13.48
C LEU A 168 16.65 9.38 -12.74
N SER A 169 17.03 10.46 -13.42
CA SER A 169 17.73 11.59 -12.81
C SER A 169 16.84 12.34 -11.78
N ALA A 170 17.45 13.17 -10.94
CA ALA A 170 16.71 13.94 -9.93
C ALA A 170 15.64 14.86 -10.52
N ALA A 171 15.90 15.48 -11.67
CA ALA A 171 14.92 16.31 -12.38
C ALA A 171 13.74 15.47 -12.90
N GLN A 172 14.04 14.34 -13.56
CA GLN A 172 13.06 13.38 -14.03
C GLN A 172 12.20 12.81 -12.89
N GLY A 173 12.81 12.55 -11.72
CA GLY A 173 12.10 12.12 -10.53
C GLY A 173 11.13 13.17 -9.98
N ARG A 174 11.46 14.46 -10.08
CA ARG A 174 10.52 15.55 -9.71
C ARG A 174 9.34 15.63 -10.68
N ALA A 175 9.62 15.56 -11.99
CA ALA A 175 8.58 15.54 -13.02
C ALA A 175 7.64 14.34 -12.84
N LEU A 176 8.20 13.15 -12.56
CA LEU A 176 7.43 11.95 -12.26
C LEU A 176 6.53 12.14 -11.03
N ARG A 177 7.06 12.66 -9.91
CA ARG A 177 6.23 12.90 -8.71
C ARG A 177 5.08 13.86 -8.97
N ARG A 178 5.31 14.93 -9.75
CA ARG A 178 4.24 15.85 -10.19
C ARG A 178 3.20 15.13 -11.04
N ALA A 179 3.63 14.27 -11.96
CA ALA A 179 2.73 13.49 -12.81
C ALA A 179 1.91 12.47 -12.02
N LEU A 180 2.52 11.77 -11.06
CA LEU A 180 1.79 10.85 -10.17
C LEU A 180 0.78 11.60 -9.30
N GLY A 181 1.16 12.75 -8.75
CA GLY A 181 0.25 13.62 -8.01
C GLY A 181 -0.93 14.11 -8.85
N ALA A 182 -0.68 14.51 -10.11
CA ALA A 182 -1.73 14.90 -11.06
C ALA A 182 -2.63 13.72 -11.43
N ALA A 183 -2.07 12.55 -11.71
CA ALA A 183 -2.82 11.34 -12.05
C ALA A 183 -3.76 10.92 -10.91
N VAL A 184 -3.29 10.97 -9.67
CA VAL A 184 -4.10 10.67 -8.48
C VAL A 184 -5.13 11.79 -8.21
N GLY A 185 -4.71 13.06 -8.32
CA GLY A 185 -5.55 14.23 -8.05
C GLY A 185 -6.67 14.46 -9.07
N LEU A 186 -6.48 14.05 -10.33
CA LEU A 186 -7.47 14.17 -11.40
C LEU A 186 -8.20 12.86 -11.67
N GLY A 187 -7.52 11.71 -11.52
CA GLY A 187 -8.04 10.40 -11.92
C GLY A 187 -8.62 9.55 -10.79
N VAL A 188 -8.26 9.82 -9.53
CA VAL A 188 -8.72 9.02 -8.36
C VAL A 188 -9.50 9.88 -7.39
N ALA A 189 -8.89 10.93 -6.84
CA ALA A 189 -9.48 11.77 -5.79
C ALA A 189 -10.84 12.39 -6.14
N PRO A 190 -11.12 12.81 -7.39
CA PRO A 190 -12.43 13.35 -7.76
C PRO A 190 -13.52 12.29 -7.73
N TYR A 191 -13.18 11.01 -7.88
CA TYR A 191 -14.14 9.91 -7.92
C TYR A 191 -14.32 9.21 -6.57
N LEU A 192 -13.57 9.60 -5.53
CA LEU A 192 -13.76 9.08 -4.18
C LEU A 192 -14.96 9.76 -3.49
N PRO A 193 -15.78 9.01 -2.73
CA PRO A 193 -16.86 9.59 -1.94
C PRO A 193 -16.32 10.41 -0.76
N PRO A 194 -17.11 11.36 -0.23
CA PRO A 194 -16.70 12.16 0.92
C PRO A 194 -16.38 11.27 2.13
N GLY A 195 -15.33 11.63 2.87
CA GLY A 195 -14.82 10.84 4.01
C GLY A 195 -13.94 9.64 3.65
N VAL A 196 -13.65 9.40 2.36
CA VAL A 196 -12.71 8.37 1.91
C VAL A 196 -11.43 9.03 1.36
N GLY A 197 -10.26 8.63 1.86
CA GLY A 197 -8.97 9.15 1.38
C GLY A 197 -8.61 10.56 1.84
N GLN A 198 -9.06 10.99 3.03
CA GLN A 198 -8.77 12.31 3.62
C GLN A 198 -9.19 13.51 2.75
N ARG A 199 -10.36 13.47 2.11
CA ARG A 199 -10.90 14.65 1.40
C ARG A 199 -11.67 15.57 2.38
N PRO A 200 -11.16 16.77 2.71
CA PRO A 200 -12.02 17.84 3.21
C PRO A 200 -12.83 18.38 2.03
N GLY A 201 -14.16 18.34 2.08
CA GLY A 201 -14.95 19.05 1.08
C GLY A 201 -16.43 18.68 0.96
N PRO A 202 -17.22 19.56 0.31
CA PRO A 202 -18.64 19.37 0.06
C PRO A 202 -18.95 18.18 -0.86
N PRO A 203 -20.22 17.74 -0.96
CA PRO A 203 -20.64 16.61 -1.78
C PRO A 203 -20.18 16.73 -3.23
N LEU A 204 -19.80 15.61 -3.83
CA LEU A 204 -19.38 15.56 -5.22
C LEU A 204 -20.57 15.86 -6.16
N PRO A 205 -20.41 16.76 -7.16
CA PRO A 205 -21.47 17.00 -8.13
C PRO A 205 -21.86 15.69 -8.84
N PRO A 206 -23.16 15.48 -9.15
CA PRO A 206 -23.64 14.27 -9.82
C PRO A 206 -22.84 14.03 -11.12
N PRO A 207 -22.49 12.75 -11.43
CA PRO A 207 -21.80 12.49 -12.68
C PRO A 207 -22.75 12.77 -13.86
N PRO A 208 -22.23 13.14 -15.04
CA PRO A 208 -23.07 13.25 -16.22
C PRO A 208 -23.78 11.91 -16.51
N PRO A 209 -25.00 11.95 -17.09
CA PRO A 209 -25.77 10.75 -17.40
C PRO A 209 -24.97 9.83 -18.36
N GLY A 210 -25.01 8.53 -18.10
CA GLY A 210 -24.34 7.51 -18.93
C GLY A 210 -22.92 7.12 -18.50
N VAL A 211 -22.27 7.87 -17.60
CA VAL A 211 -20.91 7.57 -17.12
C VAL A 211 -20.92 7.02 -15.70
N THR A 212 -20.38 5.82 -15.53
CA THR A 212 -20.23 5.20 -14.20
C THR A 212 -18.93 5.67 -13.55
N ARG A 213 -19.05 6.41 -12.43
CA ARG A 213 -17.88 6.85 -11.64
C ARG A 213 -16.98 5.67 -11.24
N GLY A 214 -17.59 4.49 -11.04
CA GLY A 214 -16.89 3.24 -10.76
C GLY A 214 -15.95 2.80 -11.87
N ALA A 215 -16.34 2.93 -13.14
CA ALA A 215 -15.49 2.55 -14.27
C ALA A 215 -14.28 3.49 -14.39
N ARG A 216 -14.49 4.82 -14.29
CA ARG A 216 -13.38 5.79 -14.30
C ARG A 216 -12.38 5.56 -13.17
N LEU A 217 -12.88 5.38 -11.95
CA LEU A 217 -12.05 5.07 -10.80
C LEU A 217 -11.28 3.75 -11.00
N ARG A 218 -11.91 2.74 -11.59
CA ARG A 218 -11.26 1.46 -11.90
C ARG A 218 -10.18 1.62 -12.97
N ALA A 219 -10.46 2.31 -14.06
CA ALA A 219 -9.47 2.59 -15.10
C ALA A 219 -8.23 3.27 -14.52
N ALA A 220 -8.43 4.31 -13.71
CA ALA A 220 -7.34 5.03 -13.08
C ALA A 220 -6.56 4.18 -12.07
N THR A 221 -7.26 3.49 -11.16
CA THR A 221 -6.61 2.61 -10.17
C THR A 221 -5.91 1.42 -10.82
N GLY A 222 -6.49 0.84 -11.87
CA GLY A 222 -5.89 -0.24 -12.67
C GLY A 222 -4.61 0.20 -13.36
N ALA A 223 -4.60 1.40 -13.98
CA ALA A 223 -3.39 1.97 -14.55
C ALA A 223 -2.30 2.21 -13.49
N LEU A 224 -2.67 2.76 -12.33
CA LEU A 224 -1.73 2.98 -11.22
C LEU A 224 -1.16 1.66 -10.66
N VAL A 225 -1.99 0.62 -10.53
CA VAL A 225 -1.54 -0.75 -10.16
C VAL A 225 -0.55 -1.27 -11.20
N GLU A 226 -0.78 -0.99 -12.48
CA GLU A 226 0.15 -1.37 -13.55
C GLU A 226 1.51 -0.66 -13.40
N LEU A 227 1.53 0.62 -13.01
CA LEU A 227 2.76 1.36 -12.75
C LEU A 227 3.55 0.78 -11.57
N CYS A 228 2.87 0.26 -10.55
CA CYS A 228 3.48 -0.41 -9.40
C CYS A 228 4.29 -1.67 -9.76
N GLN A 229 4.18 -2.17 -10.99
CA GLN A 229 5.00 -3.30 -11.46
C GLN A 229 6.48 -2.89 -11.67
N HIS A 230 6.75 -1.61 -11.98
CA HIS A 230 8.10 -1.11 -12.18
C HIS A 230 8.62 -0.38 -10.93
N PRO A 231 9.78 -0.76 -10.32
CA PRO A 231 10.26 -0.16 -9.07
C PRO A 231 10.44 1.37 -9.12
N ALA A 232 10.99 1.92 -10.22
CA ALA A 232 11.21 3.36 -10.37
C ALA A 232 9.91 4.20 -10.38
N LEU A 233 8.77 3.59 -10.71
CA LEU A 233 7.45 4.25 -10.74
C LEU A 233 6.63 3.91 -9.49
N GLY A 234 6.63 2.63 -9.11
CA GLY A 234 5.91 2.11 -7.96
C GLY A 234 6.42 2.64 -6.63
N GLY A 235 7.74 2.78 -6.45
CA GLY A 235 8.32 3.29 -5.21
C GLY A 235 7.78 4.68 -4.81
N PRO A 236 7.92 5.71 -5.67
CA PRO A 236 7.36 7.03 -5.41
C PRO A 236 5.84 7.04 -5.25
N LEU A 237 5.12 6.26 -6.06
CA LEU A 237 3.65 6.17 -6.02
C LEU A 237 3.15 5.59 -4.69
N LEU A 238 3.74 4.48 -4.22
CA LEU A 238 3.38 3.82 -2.97
C LEU A 238 3.85 4.62 -1.75
N ALA A 239 4.96 5.35 -1.85
CA ALA A 239 5.44 6.19 -0.75
C ALA A 239 4.51 7.37 -0.43
N HIS A 240 3.86 7.96 -1.44
CA HIS A 240 3.11 9.23 -1.27
C HIS A 240 1.61 9.12 -1.52
N HIS A 241 1.14 8.09 -2.24
CA HIS A 241 -0.26 7.99 -2.69
C HIS A 241 -0.89 6.63 -2.39
N LEU A 242 -0.28 5.80 -1.54
CA LEU A 242 -0.81 4.49 -1.17
C LEU A 242 -2.22 4.58 -0.60
N GLY A 243 -2.50 5.50 0.34
CA GLY A 243 -3.84 5.63 0.93
C GLY A 243 -4.94 5.87 -0.11
N LEU A 244 -4.70 6.73 -1.11
CA LEU A 244 -5.68 7.00 -2.18
C LEU A 244 -5.83 5.82 -3.14
N LEU A 245 -4.74 5.10 -3.43
CA LEU A 245 -4.80 3.89 -4.25
C LEU A 245 -5.57 2.77 -3.54
N LEU A 246 -5.30 2.53 -2.26
CA LEU A 246 -6.02 1.56 -1.43
C LEU A 246 -7.51 1.92 -1.33
N ALA A 247 -7.84 3.20 -1.13
CA ALA A 247 -9.22 3.67 -1.12
C ALA A 247 -9.96 3.34 -2.43
N GLY A 248 -9.34 3.60 -3.57
CA GLY A 248 -9.91 3.29 -4.88
C GLY A 248 -10.12 1.78 -5.10
N LEU A 249 -9.12 0.97 -4.72
CA LEU A 249 -9.20 -0.49 -4.84
C LEU A 249 -10.26 -1.10 -3.90
N CYS A 250 -10.40 -0.58 -2.67
CA CYS A 250 -11.43 -0.99 -1.72
C CYS A 250 -12.85 -0.77 -2.28
N LEU A 251 -13.08 0.33 -3.01
CA LEU A 251 -14.37 0.59 -3.68
C LEU A 251 -14.65 -0.38 -4.82
N GLY A 252 -13.60 -0.86 -5.49
CA GLY A 252 -13.71 -1.87 -6.56
C GLY A 252 -13.99 -3.29 -6.07
N CYS A 253 -13.82 -3.60 -4.78
CA CYS A 253 -13.89 -4.98 -4.30
C CYS A 253 -15.34 -5.54 -4.13
N PRO A 254 -15.53 -6.87 -4.21
CA PRO A 254 -16.85 -7.52 -4.10
C PRO A 254 -17.33 -7.71 -2.65
N TRP A 255 -16.50 -7.41 -1.64
CA TRP A 255 -16.83 -7.55 -0.21
C TRP A 255 -18.11 -6.83 0.19
N THR A 256 -18.55 -5.85 -0.60
CA THR A 256 -19.82 -5.15 -0.44
C THR A 256 -21.06 -6.02 -0.69
N ARG A 257 -20.96 -7.17 -1.40
CA ARG A 257 -22.10 -8.07 -1.66
C ARG A 257 -22.55 -8.86 -0.41
N VAL A 258 -21.66 -9.27 0.48
CA VAL A 258 -22.02 -10.02 1.70
C VAL A 258 -22.85 -9.16 2.67
N TRP A 259 -22.78 -7.83 2.56
CA TRP A 259 -23.57 -6.90 3.37
C TRP A 259 -24.87 -6.45 2.69
N VAL A 260 -25.18 -6.97 1.50
CA VAL A 260 -26.42 -6.65 0.74
C VAL A 260 -27.66 -7.29 1.36
N GLN A 261 -27.51 -8.38 2.13
CA GLN A 261 -28.65 -9.13 2.66
C GLN A 261 -29.29 -8.54 3.93
N HIS A 262 -28.65 -7.54 4.58
CA HIS A 262 -29.26 -6.81 5.69
C HIS A 262 -29.27 -5.29 5.42
N PRO A 263 -30.24 -4.77 4.66
CA PRO A 263 -30.45 -3.35 4.56
C PRO A 263 -30.81 -2.79 5.94
N ARG A 264 -29.87 -2.05 6.56
CA ARG A 264 -30.21 -1.20 7.71
C ARG A 264 -30.96 0.03 7.18
N PRO A 265 -32.14 0.37 7.72
CA PRO A 265 -32.82 1.60 7.36
C PRO A 265 -31.93 2.79 7.75
N GLY A 266 -31.51 3.59 6.76
CA GLY A 266 -30.62 4.75 6.95
C GLY A 266 -29.34 4.78 6.09
N CYS A 267 -29.01 3.70 5.37
CA CYS A 267 -27.94 3.75 4.37
C CYS A 267 -28.41 4.51 3.11
N PRO A 268 -27.64 5.48 2.57
CA PRO A 268 -27.97 6.12 1.31
C PRO A 268 -27.92 5.09 0.17
N HIS A 269 -29.06 4.53 -0.21
CA HIS A 269 -29.20 3.60 -1.34
C HIS A 269 -28.63 4.19 -2.66
N HIS A 270 -28.57 5.52 -2.76
CA HIS A 270 -28.00 6.26 -3.89
C HIS A 270 -26.49 6.06 -4.11
N LEU A 271 -25.66 6.00 -3.06
CA LEU A 271 -24.20 5.82 -3.22
C LEU A 271 -23.87 4.43 -3.79
N ARG A 272 -24.69 3.43 -3.46
CA ARG A 272 -24.55 2.03 -3.90
C ARG A 272 -24.88 1.85 -5.39
N ALA A 273 -25.91 2.53 -5.90
CA ALA A 273 -26.25 2.47 -7.32
C ALA A 273 -25.17 3.14 -8.17
N CYS A 274 -24.74 4.35 -7.83
CA CYS A 274 -23.88 5.16 -8.70
C CYS A 274 -22.44 4.61 -8.92
N PHE A 275 -21.90 3.86 -7.95
CA PHE A 275 -20.52 3.36 -8.03
C PHE A 275 -20.40 1.91 -8.51
N PHE A 276 -21.40 1.06 -8.24
CA PHE A 276 -21.36 -0.35 -8.62
C PHE A 276 -22.10 -0.65 -9.92
N GLN A 277 -22.88 0.30 -10.45
CA GLN A 277 -23.49 0.20 -11.76
C GLN A 277 -22.38 0.13 -12.82
N GLY A 278 -22.43 -0.90 -13.65
CA GLY A 278 -21.49 -1.11 -14.76
C GLY A 278 -20.25 -1.97 -14.48
N LEU A 279 -19.93 -2.30 -13.21
CA LEU A 279 -18.78 -3.18 -12.92
C LEU A 279 -19.18 -4.67 -12.97
N SER A 280 -18.39 -5.50 -13.64
CA SER A 280 -18.57 -6.96 -13.68
C SER A 280 -17.99 -7.64 -12.42
N GLU A 281 -18.31 -8.91 -12.20
CA GLU A 281 -17.80 -9.66 -11.05
C GLU A 281 -16.29 -9.96 -11.16
N ALA A 282 -15.82 -10.25 -12.37
CA ALA A 282 -14.39 -10.47 -12.65
C ALA A 282 -13.56 -9.22 -12.32
N GLU A 283 -14.07 -8.05 -12.65
CA GLU A 283 -13.40 -6.77 -12.39
C GLU A 283 -13.29 -6.45 -10.90
N ARG A 284 -14.31 -6.86 -10.13
CA ARG A 284 -14.27 -6.76 -8.67
C ARG A 284 -13.26 -7.71 -8.05
N ALA A 285 -13.21 -8.95 -8.54
CA ALA A 285 -12.23 -9.94 -8.10
C ALA A 285 -10.80 -9.46 -8.38
N GLN A 286 -10.55 -8.88 -9.56
CA GLN A 286 -9.26 -8.30 -9.92
C GLN A 286 -8.86 -7.14 -9.00
N SER A 287 -9.82 -6.26 -8.63
CA SER A 287 -9.56 -5.16 -7.69
C SER A 287 -9.15 -5.69 -6.30
N ARG A 288 -9.78 -6.79 -5.85
CA ARG A 288 -9.44 -7.46 -4.59
C ARG A 288 -8.06 -8.09 -4.63
N GLU A 289 -7.73 -8.77 -5.72
CA GLU A 289 -6.40 -9.38 -5.90
C GLU A 289 -5.31 -8.31 -5.93
N ALA A 290 -5.53 -7.22 -6.68
CA ALA A 290 -4.61 -6.09 -6.73
C ALA A 290 -4.41 -5.44 -5.35
N LEU A 291 -5.49 -5.25 -4.58
CA LEU A 291 -5.43 -4.73 -3.21
C LEU A 291 -4.54 -5.61 -2.33
N GLN A 292 -4.79 -6.92 -2.34
CA GLN A 292 -4.03 -7.87 -1.52
C GLN A 292 -2.56 -7.92 -1.95
N HIS A 293 -2.30 -7.97 -3.27
CA HIS A 293 -0.95 -7.97 -3.83
C HIS A 293 -0.16 -6.70 -3.45
N ILE A 294 -0.78 -5.51 -3.49
CA ILE A 294 -0.12 -4.28 -3.06
C ILE A 294 0.18 -4.32 -1.56
N LEU A 295 -0.79 -4.70 -0.73
CA LEU A 295 -0.60 -4.79 0.71
C LEU A 295 0.47 -5.81 1.11
N ASP A 296 0.70 -6.85 0.31
CA ASP A 296 1.73 -7.86 0.54
C ASP A 296 3.13 -7.43 0.09
N ARG A 297 3.23 -6.53 -0.90
CA ARG A 297 4.52 -6.01 -1.40
C ARG A 297 5.02 -4.79 -0.64
N VAL A 298 4.13 -3.98 -0.09
CA VAL A 298 4.49 -2.75 0.63
C VAL A 298 5.07 -3.08 2.01
N TYR A 299 5.99 -2.22 2.47
CA TYR A 299 6.49 -2.24 3.85
C TYR A 299 5.31 -2.25 4.85
N GLN A 300 5.19 -3.32 5.65
CA GLN A 300 3.99 -3.58 6.44
C GLN A 300 3.60 -2.42 7.39
N PRO A 301 4.55 -1.74 8.08
CA PRO A 301 4.22 -0.54 8.87
C PRO A 301 3.55 0.57 8.07
N LEU A 302 3.99 0.80 6.83
CA LEU A 302 3.37 1.77 5.94
C LEU A 302 1.95 1.34 5.54
N ALA A 303 1.75 0.05 5.25
CA ALA A 303 0.42 -0.48 4.94
C ALA A 303 -0.53 -0.34 6.15
N VAL A 304 -0.08 -0.67 7.37
CA VAL A 304 -0.85 -0.48 8.61
C VAL A 304 -1.21 0.99 8.79
N ARG A 305 -0.24 1.90 8.65
CA ARG A 305 -0.45 3.34 8.79
C ARG A 305 -1.54 3.85 7.86
N GLU A 306 -1.45 3.54 6.57
CA GLU A 306 -2.43 3.98 5.58
C GLU A 306 -3.82 3.35 5.81
N LEU A 307 -3.89 2.10 6.26
CA LEU A 307 -5.14 1.45 6.61
C LEU A 307 -5.80 2.09 7.84
N LEU A 308 -5.02 2.48 8.85
CA LEU A 308 -5.52 3.21 10.04
C LEU A 308 -6.04 4.60 9.66
N VAL A 309 -5.31 5.31 8.78
CA VAL A 309 -5.73 6.60 8.22
C VAL A 309 -7.06 6.45 7.46
N LEU A 310 -7.19 5.43 6.61
CA LEU A 310 -8.42 5.15 5.86
C LEU A 310 -9.59 4.71 6.75
N GLN A 311 -9.30 4.05 7.86
CA GLN A 311 -10.31 3.73 8.88
C GLN A 311 -10.84 4.99 9.58
N GLY A 312 -10.15 6.12 9.46
CA GLY A 312 -10.57 7.40 10.04
C GLY A 312 -10.46 7.37 11.55
N GLY A 313 -9.22 7.23 12.06
CA GLY A 313 -8.87 7.23 13.48
C GLY A 313 -9.54 8.35 14.30
N PRO A 314 -9.48 8.27 15.64
CA PRO A 314 -10.26 9.15 16.52
C PRO A 314 -9.99 10.62 16.18
N LYS A 315 -11.08 11.35 15.90
CA LYS A 315 -11.17 12.76 15.49
C LYS A 315 -9.87 13.55 15.70
N GLN A 316 -9.05 13.64 14.66
CA GLN A 316 -8.00 14.65 14.63
C GLN A 316 -8.67 15.96 14.20
N GLU A 317 -8.97 16.82 15.18
CA GLU A 317 -9.35 18.22 14.97
C GLU A 317 -8.09 19.00 14.56
N LEU A 318 -7.54 18.69 13.40
CA LEU A 318 -6.58 19.57 12.77
C LEU A 318 -7.39 20.67 12.05
N THR A 319 -7.22 21.89 12.54
CA THR A 319 -7.59 23.16 11.88
C THR A 319 -9.09 23.43 11.66
N GLY A 320 -9.98 23.04 12.59
CA GLY A 320 -11.38 23.51 12.58
C GLY A 320 -12.26 23.00 11.43
N VAL A 321 -11.75 22.12 10.57
CA VAL A 321 -12.51 21.45 9.52
C VAL A 321 -12.90 20.06 10.02
N THR A 322 -14.19 19.81 10.17
CA THR A 322 -14.72 18.50 10.55
C THR A 322 -14.44 17.49 9.42
N LEU A 323 -13.37 16.70 9.59
CA LEU A 323 -13.13 15.57 8.69
C LEU A 323 -14.31 14.61 8.77
N VAL A 324 -14.98 14.41 7.64
CA VAL A 324 -16.09 13.47 7.51
C VAL A 324 -15.59 12.08 7.88
N ARG A 325 -16.19 11.48 8.91
CA ARG A 325 -15.82 10.14 9.37
C ARG A 325 -15.94 9.14 8.23
N ALA A 326 -14.94 8.27 8.09
CA ALA A 326 -14.95 7.22 7.08
C ALA A 326 -16.25 6.38 7.17
N PRO A 327 -16.86 6.03 6.01
CA PRO A 327 -18.06 5.21 5.98
C PRO A 327 -17.90 3.90 6.76
N ALA A 328 -18.96 3.45 7.43
CA ALA A 328 -18.91 2.26 8.28
C ALA A 328 -18.42 0.99 7.54
N TRP A 329 -18.71 0.86 6.25
CA TRP A 329 -18.22 -0.25 5.43
C TRP A 329 -16.70 -0.22 5.27
N LEU A 330 -16.11 0.96 5.02
CA LEU A 330 -14.67 1.13 4.85
C LEU A 330 -13.95 0.86 6.16
N ARG A 331 -14.50 1.36 7.27
CA ARG A 331 -13.93 1.12 8.60
C ARG A 331 -13.87 -0.37 8.97
N ARG A 332 -14.90 -1.13 8.60
CA ARG A 332 -14.92 -2.59 8.83
C ARG A 332 -13.93 -3.32 7.93
N LEU A 333 -13.83 -2.94 6.66
CA LEU A 333 -12.88 -3.52 5.72
C LEU A 333 -11.43 -3.24 6.13
N CYS A 334 -11.09 -1.99 6.43
CA CYS A 334 -9.77 -1.63 6.95
C CYS A 334 -9.48 -2.38 8.26
N GLY A 335 -10.46 -2.50 9.15
CA GLY A 335 -10.34 -3.31 10.37
C GLY A 335 -10.03 -4.79 10.08
N GLN A 336 -10.72 -5.41 9.12
CA GLN A 336 -10.43 -6.78 8.67
C GLN A 336 -9.00 -6.93 8.15
N LEU A 337 -8.58 -6.04 7.25
CA LEU A 337 -7.23 -6.06 6.66
C LEU A 337 -6.16 -5.83 7.72
N LEU A 338 -6.39 -4.92 8.67
CA LEU A 338 -5.51 -4.68 9.81
C LEU A 338 -5.39 -5.92 10.71
N SER A 339 -6.50 -6.58 11.05
CA SER A 339 -6.49 -7.82 11.81
C SER A 339 -5.70 -8.91 11.08
N GLU A 340 -5.91 -9.08 9.76
CA GLU A 340 -5.14 -10.04 8.97
C GLU A 340 -3.63 -9.75 8.98
N ARG A 341 -3.23 -8.46 8.99
CA ARG A 341 -1.81 -8.09 9.08
C ARG A 341 -1.24 -8.30 10.47
N LEU A 342 -1.99 -7.95 11.52
CA LEU A 342 -1.60 -8.18 12.91
C LEU A 342 -1.32 -9.66 13.19
N MET A 343 -2.13 -10.54 12.60
CA MET A 343 -2.06 -11.99 12.82
C MET A 343 -0.95 -12.70 12.03
N ARG A 344 -0.20 -11.98 11.17
CA ARG A 344 0.96 -12.53 10.45
C ARG A 344 2.19 -12.61 11.36
N PRO A 345 3.20 -13.42 11.00
CA PRO A 345 4.51 -13.35 11.66
C PRO A 345 5.07 -11.93 11.59
N SER A 346 5.59 -11.42 12.71
CA SER A 346 6.04 -10.03 12.87
C SER A 346 4.94 -8.96 12.65
N GLY A 347 3.67 -9.36 12.63
CA GLY A 347 2.53 -8.47 12.47
C GLY A 347 2.39 -7.48 13.63
N VAL A 348 2.65 -7.93 14.86
CA VAL A 348 2.66 -7.05 16.04
C VAL A 348 3.72 -5.96 15.89
N GLN A 349 4.94 -6.31 15.49
CA GLN A 349 6.01 -5.34 15.24
C GLN A 349 5.61 -4.35 14.15
N ALA A 350 4.98 -4.82 13.08
CA ALA A 350 4.52 -3.97 11.99
C ALA A 350 3.45 -2.96 12.46
N VAL A 351 2.55 -3.38 13.34
CA VAL A 351 1.51 -2.51 13.92
C VAL A 351 2.12 -1.46 14.85
N VAL A 352 3.03 -1.86 15.73
CA VAL A 352 3.75 -0.94 16.61
C VAL A 352 4.47 0.12 15.78
N ARG A 353 5.28 -0.29 14.80
CA ARG A 353 6.00 0.62 13.89
C ARG A 353 5.07 1.52 13.11
N GLY A 354 3.99 0.99 12.54
CA GLY A 354 3.04 1.78 11.74
C GLY A 354 2.36 2.90 12.53
N ILE A 355 2.15 2.70 13.84
CA ILE A 355 1.56 3.69 14.73
C ILE A 355 2.63 4.65 15.29
N MET A 356 3.84 4.17 15.58
CA MET A 356 4.94 4.99 16.10
C MET A 356 5.55 5.90 15.02
N GLU A 357 5.86 5.36 13.83
CA GLU A 357 6.56 6.04 12.73
C GLU A 357 5.65 7.07 12.02
N GLY A 358 4.34 7.03 12.26
CA GLY A 358 3.34 7.80 11.51
C GLY A 358 3.20 9.28 11.85
N THR A 359 3.85 9.78 12.90
CA THR A 359 3.82 11.19 13.28
C THR A 359 5.12 11.87 12.90
N GLY A 360 5.15 12.49 11.72
CA GLY A 360 6.21 13.44 11.36
C GLY A 360 6.15 14.66 12.28
N ALA A 361 6.86 14.56 13.40
CA ALA A 361 7.35 15.68 14.19
C ALA A 361 8.46 15.10 15.07
N GLY A 362 9.70 15.20 14.58
CA GLY A 362 10.89 15.05 15.41
C GLY A 362 10.98 16.24 16.36
N GLY A 363 10.08 16.29 17.34
CA GLY A 363 10.18 17.18 18.48
C GLY A 363 11.15 16.57 19.47
N THR A 364 12.20 17.30 19.84
CA THR A 364 13.20 16.90 20.84
C THR A 364 12.72 17.11 22.29
N ASP A 365 11.42 17.36 22.50
CA ASP A 365 10.86 17.81 23.77
C ASP A 365 10.03 16.74 24.51
N ALA A 366 9.83 16.99 25.81
CA ALA A 366 8.99 16.19 26.70
C ALA A 366 7.56 15.95 26.18
N GLU A 367 7.03 16.82 25.32
CA GLU A 367 5.76 16.61 24.63
C GLU A 367 5.80 15.48 23.60
N ALA A 368 6.91 15.29 22.89
CA ALA A 368 7.08 14.15 21.98
C ALA A 368 7.12 12.84 22.77
N ALA A 369 7.82 12.83 23.91
CA ALA A 369 7.81 11.69 24.84
C ALA A 369 6.41 11.45 25.44
N ALA A 370 5.65 12.52 25.73
CA ALA A 370 4.27 12.45 26.22
C ALA A 370 3.30 11.86 25.17
N VAL A 371 3.48 12.24 23.92
CA VAL A 371 2.70 11.73 22.80
C VAL A 371 3.05 10.27 22.52
N ASP A 372 4.33 9.89 22.63
CA ASP A 372 4.78 8.52 22.37
C ASP A 372 4.27 7.51 23.39
N TRP A 373 4.15 7.85 24.67
CA TRP A 373 3.57 6.93 25.64
C TRP A 373 2.08 6.69 25.42
N ARG A 374 1.31 7.73 25.07
CA ARG A 374 -0.12 7.60 24.77
C ARG A 374 -0.35 6.69 23.57
N LYS A 375 0.54 6.79 22.56
CA LYS A 375 0.50 5.86 21.44
C LYS A 375 0.85 4.44 21.87
N CYS A 376 1.87 4.24 22.73
CA CYS A 376 2.20 2.91 23.27
C CYS A 376 1.01 2.28 23.99
N ASP A 377 0.30 3.04 24.84
CA ASP A 377 -0.89 2.56 25.54
C ASP A 377 -2.06 2.27 24.60
N ALA A 378 -2.23 3.08 23.56
CA ALA A 378 -3.25 2.83 22.53
C ALA A 378 -2.95 1.53 21.76
N VAL A 379 -1.69 1.31 21.38
CA VAL A 379 -1.26 0.04 20.76
C VAL A 379 -1.48 -1.11 21.72
N ALA A 380 -1.11 -0.95 23.00
CA ALA A 380 -1.25 -2.00 23.98
C ALA A 380 -2.70 -2.45 24.18
N LYS A 381 -3.63 -1.49 24.21
CA LYS A 381 -5.08 -1.76 24.22
C LYS A 381 -5.56 -2.47 22.96
N ILE A 382 -5.06 -2.09 21.79
CA ILE A 382 -5.38 -2.77 20.53
C ILE A 382 -4.90 -4.23 20.56
N LEU A 383 -3.69 -4.49 21.06
CA LEU A 383 -3.12 -5.84 21.14
C LEU A 383 -3.81 -6.71 22.18
N ALA A 384 -4.18 -6.14 23.33
CA ALA A 384 -4.92 -6.84 24.37
C ALA A 384 -6.37 -7.12 23.97
N SER A 385 -6.96 -6.31 23.08
CA SER A 385 -8.34 -6.51 22.63
C SER A 385 -8.41 -7.50 21.47
N CYS A 386 -9.18 -8.57 21.62
CA CYS A 386 -9.44 -9.50 20.52
C CYS A 386 -10.28 -8.83 19.40
N PRO A 387 -9.83 -8.86 18.13
CA PRO A 387 -10.62 -8.32 17.03
C PRO A 387 -11.96 -9.03 16.87
N GLN A 388 -13.02 -8.28 16.55
CA GLN A 388 -14.37 -8.82 16.35
C GLN A 388 -14.48 -9.89 15.24
N GLN A 389 -13.47 -9.97 14.38
CA GLN A 389 -13.41 -10.94 13.27
C GLN A 389 -12.75 -12.26 13.66
N CYS A 390 -12.13 -12.34 14.84
CA CYS A 390 -11.58 -13.59 15.36
C CYS A 390 -12.72 -14.43 15.94
N LEU A 391 -12.79 -15.70 15.51
CA LEU A 391 -13.81 -16.64 15.97
C LEU A 391 -13.50 -17.21 17.37
N SER A 392 -12.24 -17.15 17.79
CA SER A 392 -11.76 -17.65 19.09
C SER A 392 -10.74 -16.69 19.68
N LEU A 393 -10.94 -16.34 20.95
CA LEU A 393 -10.01 -15.55 21.76
C LEU A 393 -8.69 -16.30 21.99
N GLU A 394 -8.76 -17.62 22.17
CA GLU A 394 -7.58 -18.46 22.40
C GLU A 394 -6.69 -18.54 21.15
N ASP A 395 -7.28 -18.71 19.97
CA ASP A 395 -6.52 -18.73 18.71
C ASP A 395 -5.84 -17.40 18.40
N TYR A 396 -6.46 -16.29 18.82
CA TYR A 396 -5.88 -14.96 18.74
C TYR A 396 -4.63 -14.85 19.61
N TYR A 397 -4.74 -15.11 20.92
CA TYR A 397 -3.61 -15.01 21.83
C TYR A 397 -2.51 -16.02 21.55
N LYS A 398 -2.83 -17.23 21.10
CA LYS A 398 -1.84 -18.22 20.66
C LYS A 398 -0.92 -17.69 19.54
N ARG A 399 -1.41 -16.79 18.69
CA ARG A 399 -0.65 -16.20 17.57
C ARG A 399 0.03 -14.88 17.91
N VAL A 400 -0.57 -14.09 18.81
CA VAL A 400 -0.10 -12.72 19.14
C VAL A 400 0.87 -12.72 20.31
N CYS A 401 0.65 -13.53 21.35
CA CYS A 401 1.47 -13.54 22.56
C CYS A 401 2.96 -13.85 22.31
N PRO A 402 3.34 -14.83 21.48
CA PRO A 402 4.76 -15.06 21.19
C PRO A 402 5.43 -13.85 20.53
N GLN A 403 4.69 -13.09 19.73
CA GLN A 403 5.21 -11.87 19.10
C GLN A 403 5.36 -10.72 20.10
N ILE A 404 4.46 -10.63 21.09
CA ILE A 404 4.55 -9.66 22.20
C ILE A 404 5.82 -9.91 23.00
N LEU A 405 6.11 -11.18 23.36
CA LEU A 405 7.34 -11.53 24.06
C LEU A 405 8.58 -11.16 23.24
N GLY A 406 8.55 -11.42 21.92
CA GLY A 406 9.64 -11.04 21.03
C GLY A 406 9.90 -9.53 20.93
N LEU A 407 8.99 -8.66 21.39
CA LEU A 407 9.24 -7.22 21.46
C LEU A 407 10.24 -6.86 22.58
N LEU A 408 10.32 -7.67 23.65
CA LEU A 408 11.22 -7.43 24.78
C LEU A 408 12.71 -7.58 24.40
N HIS A 409 12.97 -8.34 23.33
CA HIS A 409 14.30 -8.67 22.83
C HIS A 409 14.78 -7.77 21.68
N ILE A 410 13.99 -6.78 21.26
CA ILE A 410 14.41 -5.84 20.22
C ILE A 410 15.54 -4.94 20.76
N GLN A 411 16.72 -5.04 20.14
CA GLN A 411 17.94 -4.33 20.58
C GLN A 411 18.17 -2.96 19.93
N ASP A 412 17.31 -2.55 19.00
CA ASP A 412 17.44 -1.27 18.31
C ASP A 412 17.30 -0.10 19.31
N LYS A 413 18.40 0.63 19.56
CA LYS A 413 18.49 1.65 20.61
C LYS A 413 17.41 2.73 20.51
N LEU A 414 16.96 3.05 19.29
CA LEU A 414 15.98 4.12 19.05
C LEU A 414 14.55 3.66 19.38
N THR A 415 14.22 2.40 19.13
CA THR A 415 12.85 1.89 19.22
C THR A 415 12.62 0.91 20.37
N ALA A 416 13.68 0.31 20.91
CA ALA A 416 13.63 -0.72 21.97
C ALA A 416 12.80 -0.28 23.17
N ARG A 417 12.92 0.98 23.60
CA ARG A 417 12.14 1.50 24.73
C ARG A 417 10.63 1.50 24.45
N GLN A 418 10.23 1.90 23.25
CA GLN A 418 8.82 1.93 22.84
C GLN A 418 8.27 0.51 22.72
N PHE A 419 9.02 -0.41 22.09
CA PHE A 419 8.64 -1.82 21.99
C PHE A 419 8.50 -2.50 23.34
N GLN A 420 9.47 -2.31 24.24
CA GLN A 420 9.41 -2.82 25.60
C GLN A 420 8.18 -2.29 26.33
N ARG A 421 7.90 -0.98 26.24
CA ARG A 421 6.72 -0.38 26.89
C ARG A 421 5.42 -0.97 26.35
N VAL A 422 5.28 -1.11 25.03
CA VAL A 422 4.09 -1.75 24.45
C VAL A 422 3.94 -3.17 24.98
N ALA A 423 5.03 -3.95 25.01
CA ALA A 423 5.00 -5.32 25.48
C ALA A 423 4.59 -5.45 26.96
N THR A 424 5.20 -4.65 27.84
CA THR A 424 4.90 -4.65 29.27
C THR A 424 3.48 -4.18 29.54
N THR A 425 3.03 -3.09 28.90
CA THR A 425 1.66 -2.60 29.04
C THR A 425 0.65 -3.63 28.52
N THR A 426 0.89 -4.24 27.36
CA THR A 426 -0.02 -5.29 26.83
C THR A 426 -0.08 -6.49 27.77
N LEU A 427 1.06 -6.97 28.27
CA LEU A 427 1.09 -8.09 29.23
C LEU A 427 0.28 -7.77 30.48
N LEU A 428 0.47 -6.59 31.07
CA LEU A 428 -0.27 -6.15 32.25
C LEU A 428 -1.76 -5.98 31.98
N THR A 429 -2.15 -5.43 30.83
CA THR A 429 -3.56 -5.32 30.43
C THR A 429 -4.18 -6.71 30.25
N MET A 430 -3.51 -7.63 29.57
CA MET A 430 -3.99 -8.99 29.36
C MET A 430 -4.08 -9.79 30.66
N ALA A 431 -3.12 -9.64 31.58
CA ALA A 431 -3.17 -10.28 32.90
C ALA A 431 -4.37 -9.81 33.73
N LYS A 432 -4.78 -8.55 33.57
CA LYS A 432 -5.97 -7.98 34.23
C LYS A 432 -7.28 -8.44 33.58
N GLU A 433 -7.35 -8.44 32.25
CA GLU A 433 -8.60 -8.71 31.51
C GLU A 433 -8.85 -10.21 31.29
N HIS A 434 -7.79 -11.00 31.07
CA HIS A 434 -7.85 -12.42 30.71
C HIS A 434 -6.75 -13.24 31.42
N PRO A 435 -6.80 -13.35 32.77
CA PRO A 435 -5.68 -13.89 33.57
C PRO A 435 -5.25 -15.29 33.16
N GLN A 436 -6.20 -16.20 32.90
CA GLN A 436 -5.91 -17.59 32.53
C GLN A 436 -5.15 -17.71 31.20
N LEU A 437 -5.50 -16.85 30.22
CA LEU A 437 -4.86 -16.87 28.91
C LEU A 437 -3.51 -16.13 28.94
N ALA A 438 -3.40 -15.06 29.74
CA ALA A 438 -2.13 -14.39 29.98
C ALA A 438 -1.14 -15.30 30.71
N GLU A 439 -1.60 -16.08 31.68
CA GLU A 439 -0.80 -17.09 32.35
C GLU A 439 -0.26 -18.12 31.36
N LYS A 440 -1.16 -18.75 30.58
CA LYS A 440 -0.81 -19.80 29.61
C LYS A 440 0.10 -19.33 28.48
N TYR A 441 -0.14 -18.14 27.92
CA TYR A 441 0.52 -17.70 26.68
C TYR A 441 1.59 -16.61 26.86
N LEU A 442 1.66 -15.95 28.02
CA LEU A 442 2.69 -14.95 28.30
C LEU A 442 3.56 -15.34 29.50
N LEU A 443 2.97 -15.57 30.67
CA LEU A 443 3.72 -15.80 31.91
C LEU A 443 4.44 -17.14 31.92
N GLN A 444 3.76 -18.24 31.58
CA GLN A 444 4.37 -19.57 31.51
C GLN A 444 5.55 -19.60 30.53
N PRO A 445 5.44 -19.09 29.28
CA PRO A 445 6.60 -19.01 28.39
C PRO A 445 7.73 -18.10 28.90
N LEU A 446 7.40 -16.97 29.52
CA LEU A 446 8.38 -16.02 30.07
C LEU A 446 9.14 -16.63 31.25
N LEU A 447 8.47 -17.41 32.09
CA LEU A 447 9.03 -18.07 33.27
C LEU A 447 9.49 -19.50 33.02
N ALA A 448 9.32 -20.03 31.81
CA ALA A 448 9.62 -21.44 31.48
C ALA A 448 11.04 -21.88 31.87
N PRO A 449 12.10 -21.04 31.71
CA PRO A 449 13.42 -21.39 32.22
C PRO A 449 13.45 -21.58 33.74
N LEU A 450 12.81 -20.70 34.51
CA LEU A 450 12.76 -20.79 35.97
C LEU A 450 11.91 -21.97 36.44
N LEU A 451 10.77 -22.23 35.80
CA LEU A 451 9.90 -23.37 36.12
C LEU A 451 10.60 -24.71 35.88
N ARG A 452 11.38 -24.82 34.79
CA ARG A 452 12.21 -26.02 34.56
C ARG A 452 13.24 -26.24 35.66
N CYS A 453 13.80 -25.17 36.22
CA CYS A 453 14.72 -25.26 37.35
C CYS A 453 14.02 -25.66 38.65
N SER A 454 12.79 -25.20 38.91
CA SER A 454 12.03 -25.59 40.10
C SER A 454 11.55 -27.04 40.02
N ASP A 455 11.00 -27.46 38.88
CA ASP A 455 10.46 -28.80 38.70
C ASP A 455 11.56 -29.86 38.80
N ALA A 456 12.75 -29.56 38.29
CA ALA A 456 13.92 -30.43 38.41
C ALA A 456 14.50 -30.50 39.83
N ALA A 457 14.26 -29.48 40.68
CA ALA A 457 14.61 -29.54 42.10
C ALA A 457 13.68 -30.46 42.90
N GLU A 458 12.47 -30.74 42.37
CA GLU A 458 11.51 -31.68 42.95
C GLU A 458 11.72 -33.13 42.47
N ILE A 459 12.47 -33.34 41.37
CA ILE A 459 12.85 -34.66 40.88
C ILE A 459 14.04 -35.19 41.70
N ALA A 460 13.98 -36.45 42.14
CA ALA A 460 15.08 -37.08 42.86
C ALA A 460 16.36 -37.07 41.99
N ALA A 461 17.50 -36.69 42.59
CA ALA A 461 18.79 -36.59 41.89
C ALA A 461 19.24 -37.91 41.21
N GLU A 462 18.61 -39.03 41.56
CA GLU A 462 18.86 -40.37 41.03
C GLU A 462 18.25 -40.60 39.63
N ASP A 463 17.25 -39.80 39.24
CA ASP A 463 16.57 -39.90 37.93
C ASP A 463 17.18 -38.99 36.84
N LEU A 464 18.07 -38.07 37.22
CA LEU A 464 18.73 -37.13 36.31
C LEU A 464 20.11 -37.63 35.91
N SER A 465 20.28 -37.96 34.63
CA SER A 465 21.58 -38.42 34.12
C SER A 465 22.66 -37.35 34.29
N ALA A 466 23.87 -37.76 34.70
CA ALA A 466 24.99 -36.85 34.90
C ALA A 466 25.31 -36.08 33.59
N GLY A 467 25.30 -34.74 33.66
CA GLY A 467 25.51 -33.86 32.50
C GLY A 467 24.24 -33.38 31.80
N THR A 468 23.04 -33.66 32.33
CA THR A 468 21.79 -33.11 31.81
C THR A 468 21.76 -31.58 31.98
N VAL A 469 21.79 -30.84 30.87
CA VAL A 469 21.60 -29.38 30.88
C VAL A 469 20.11 -29.08 30.89
N LEU A 470 19.58 -28.64 32.03
CA LEU A 470 18.16 -28.32 32.20
C LEU A 470 17.77 -27.02 31.46
N VAL A 471 18.62 -26.01 31.58
CA VAL A 471 18.49 -24.65 31.03
C VAL A 471 19.88 -24.10 30.78
N THR A 472 20.08 -23.36 29.69
CA THR A 472 21.36 -22.69 29.42
C THR A 472 21.47 -21.37 30.18
N GLU A 473 22.70 -20.90 30.48
CA GLU A 473 22.90 -19.60 31.13
C GLU A 473 22.28 -18.44 30.33
N ALA A 474 22.31 -18.51 29.00
CA ALA A 474 21.70 -17.51 28.13
C ALA A 474 20.16 -17.49 28.25
N GLU A 475 19.51 -18.66 28.30
CA GLU A 475 18.06 -18.77 28.51
C GLU A 475 17.64 -18.23 29.88
N LEU A 476 18.40 -18.56 30.93
CA LEU A 476 18.13 -18.08 32.29
C LEU A 476 18.37 -16.57 32.42
N SER A 477 19.47 -16.07 31.85
CA SER A 477 19.79 -14.63 31.84
C SER A 477 18.70 -13.83 31.13
N SER A 478 18.27 -14.29 29.95
CA SER A 478 17.17 -13.65 29.21
C SER A 478 15.87 -13.67 30.02
N CYS A 479 15.54 -14.79 30.67
CA CYS A 479 14.35 -14.90 31.50
C CYS A 479 14.35 -13.88 32.64
N VAL A 480 15.45 -13.80 33.40
CA VAL A 480 15.58 -12.83 34.50
C VAL A 480 15.50 -11.40 33.99
N GLU A 481 16.20 -11.07 32.89
CA GLU A 481 16.11 -9.75 32.27
C GLU A 481 14.68 -9.40 31.84
N ASP A 482 13.92 -10.36 31.28
CA ASP A 482 12.56 -10.12 30.81
C ASP A 482 11.59 -9.93 31.98
N VAL A 483 11.72 -10.71 33.05
CA VAL A 483 10.97 -10.49 34.30
C VAL A 483 11.25 -9.09 34.85
N LEU A 484 12.52 -8.69 34.93
CA LEU A 484 12.91 -7.36 35.41
C LEU A 484 12.35 -6.24 34.52
N LYS A 485 12.36 -6.42 33.19
CA LYS A 485 11.75 -5.44 32.26
C LYS A 485 10.26 -5.27 32.53
N VAL A 486 9.54 -6.36 32.84
CA VAL A 486 8.11 -6.32 33.14
C VAL A 486 7.83 -5.70 34.51
N GLU A 487 8.57 -6.06 35.55
CA GLU A 487 8.36 -5.53 36.90
C GLU A 487 8.77 -4.07 37.03
N CYS A 488 9.96 -3.68 36.53
CA CYS A 488 10.50 -2.34 36.72
C CYS A 488 9.86 -1.27 35.84
N ARG A 489 9.06 -1.64 34.83
CA ARG A 489 8.39 -0.69 33.91
C ARG A 489 6.85 -0.77 33.97
N GLY A 490 6.31 -1.58 34.87
CA GLY A 490 4.88 -1.67 35.13
C GLY A 490 4.33 -0.59 36.08
N VAL A 491 5.19 0.31 36.56
CA VAL A 491 4.86 1.41 37.50
C VAL A 491 4.99 2.77 36.82
#